data_AF-X1B2A7-F1
#
_entry.id   AF-X1B2A7-F1
#
_cell.length_a   1.000
_cell.length_b   1.000
_cell.length_c   1.000
_cell.angle_alpha   90.00
_cell.angle_beta   90.00
_cell.angle_gamma   90.00
#
_symmetry.space_group_name_H-M   'P 1'
#
loop_
_entity.id
_entity.type
_entity.pdbx_description
1 polymer ?
#
loop_
_entity_poly.entity_id
_entity_poly.type
_entity_poly.pdbx_seq_one_letter_code
_entity_poly.pdbx_strand_id
1 'polypeptide(L)'
;DVLAAREVDIIRVVGKKNPVRVYEILDELKYLSEEKYKSIEIFQRALESYRACKWEEAVTLFKKLKDDKLINVYIERCRKLEKSPPPDDWDGVVDLKVK
;
A
#
# COMPACT_ATOMS: atom_id res chain seq x y z
N ASP A 1 2.60 -22.96 12.62
CA ASP A 1 3.49 -21.78 12.58
C ASP A 1 2.69 -20.50 12.37
N VAL A 2 3.23 -19.35 12.75
CA VAL A 2 2.60 -18.03 12.56
C VAL A 2 3.39 -17.27 11.50
N LEU A 3 2.69 -16.75 10.47
CA LEU A 3 3.31 -16.02 9.36
C LEU A 3 3.18 -14.51 9.55
N ALA A 4 4.24 -13.79 9.23
CA ALA A 4 4.21 -12.35 9.05
C ALA A 4 3.88 -12.01 7.59
N ALA A 5 3.01 -11.02 7.39
CA ALA A 5 2.61 -10.55 6.07
C ALA A 5 2.50 -9.02 6.08
N ARG A 6 2.65 -8.40 4.91
CA ARG A 6 2.31 -6.99 4.70
C ARG A 6 1.18 -6.85 3.70
N GLU A 7 0.32 -5.87 3.93
CA GLU A 7 -0.70 -5.51 2.94
C GLU A 7 -0.03 -4.87 1.74
N VAL A 8 -0.34 -5.36 0.55
CA VAL A 8 0.26 -4.92 -0.72
C VAL A 8 -0.64 -3.96 -1.44
N ASP A 9 -1.94 -4.25 -1.49
CA ASP A 9 -2.92 -3.39 -2.16
C ASP A 9 -4.35 -3.75 -1.72
N ILE A 10 -5.27 -2.84 -2.02
CA ILE A 10 -6.70 -3.13 -2.04
C ILE A 10 -7.14 -2.94 -3.48
N ILE A 11 -7.63 -4.01 -4.09
CA ILE A 11 -8.04 -4.02 -5.49
C ILE A 11 -9.50 -4.38 -5.62
N ARG A 12 -10.16 -3.79 -6.62
CA ARG A 12 -11.45 -4.27 -7.09
C ARG A 12 -11.24 -5.06 -8.37
N VAL A 13 -11.59 -6.35 -8.34
CA VAL A 13 -11.48 -7.25 -9.50
C VAL A 13 -12.73 -7.09 -10.35
N VAL A 14 -12.59 -7.18 -11.67
CA VAL A 14 -13.71 -7.13 -12.62
C VAL A 14 -14.81 -8.11 -12.22
N GLY A 15 -16.04 -7.60 -12.11
CA GLY A 15 -17.22 -8.38 -11.72
C GLY A 15 -17.46 -8.52 -10.22
N LYS A 16 -16.57 -8.01 -9.34
CA LYS A 16 -16.79 -8.00 -7.88
C LYS A 16 -17.05 -6.60 -7.36
N LYS A 17 -18.14 -6.44 -6.59
CA LYS A 17 -18.45 -5.18 -5.89
C LYS A 17 -17.50 -4.90 -4.74
N ASN A 18 -17.17 -5.93 -3.96
CA ASN A 18 -16.36 -5.77 -2.77
C ASN A 18 -14.86 -5.80 -3.12
N PRO A 19 -14.09 -4.82 -2.65
CA PRO A 19 -12.65 -4.85 -2.82
C PRO A 19 -12.03 -6.02 -2.04
N VAL A 20 -10.92 -6.54 -2.54
CA VAL A 20 -10.14 -7.59 -1.90
C VAL A 20 -8.79 -7.04 -1.48
N ARG A 21 -8.40 -7.36 -0.25
CA ARG A 21 -7.07 -7.04 0.29
C ARG A 21 -6.08 -8.09 -0.20
N VAL A 22 -4.95 -7.62 -0.71
CA VAL A 22 -3.84 -8.47 -1.16
C VAL A 22 -2.72 -8.36 -0.13
N TYR A 23 -2.18 -9.50 0.27
CA TYR A 23 -1.07 -9.58 1.21
C TYR A 23 0.12 -10.31 0.58
N GLU A 24 1.33 -9.86 0.91
CA GLU A 24 2.57 -10.55 0.63
C GLU A 24 3.02 -11.24 1.92
N ILE A 25 3.28 -12.56 1.85
CA ILE A 25 3.89 -13.31 2.94
C ILE A 25 5.38 -12.96 2.97
N LEU A 26 5.88 -12.59 4.15
CA LEU A 26 7.26 -12.16 4.34
C LEU A 26 8.14 -13.28 4.88
N ASP A 27 7.74 -13.85 6.02
CA ASP A 27 8.46 -14.94 6.69
C ASP A 27 7.58 -15.53 7.82
N GLU A 28 8.06 -16.53 8.54
CA GLU A 28 7.50 -16.87 9.84
C GLU A 28 7.80 -15.75 10.85
N LEU A 29 6.81 -15.44 11.69
CA LEU A 29 6.88 -14.33 12.64
C LEU A 29 8.09 -14.44 13.58
N LYS A 30 8.48 -15.67 13.94
CA LYS A 30 9.64 -15.95 14.82
C LYS A 30 11.00 -15.62 14.18
N TYR A 31 11.07 -15.47 12.87
CA TYR A 31 12.29 -15.13 12.13
C TYR A 31 12.37 -13.67 11.70
N LEU A 32 11.32 -12.88 12.01
CA LEU A 32 11.26 -11.49 11.61
C LEU A 32 12.18 -10.63 12.48
N SER A 33 13.10 -9.89 11.85
CA SER A 33 13.94 -8.92 12.57
C SER A 33 13.14 -7.69 13.02
N GLU A 34 13.59 -7.00 14.08
CA GLU A 34 12.97 -5.75 14.52
C GLU A 34 12.96 -4.67 13.43
N GLU A 35 14.02 -4.61 12.62
CA GLU A 35 14.10 -3.69 11.47
C GLU A 35 12.99 -3.97 10.46
N LYS A 36 12.77 -5.25 10.14
CA LYS A 36 11.73 -5.67 9.22
C LYS A 36 10.35 -5.36 9.80
N TYR A 37 10.12 -5.62 11.09
CA TYR A 37 8.88 -5.26 11.78
C TYR A 37 8.59 -3.75 11.69
N LYS A 38 9.56 -2.90 12.02
CA LYS A 38 9.44 -1.44 11.89
C LYS A 38 9.16 -1.01 10.44
N SER A 39 9.78 -1.67 9.45
CA SER A 39 9.52 -1.38 8.04
C SER A 39 8.06 -1.67 7.64
N ILE A 40 7.46 -2.74 8.19
CA ILE A 40 6.06 -3.09 7.94
C ILE A 40 5.14 -2.03 8.56
N GLU A 41 5.42 -1.58 9.78
CA GLU A 41 4.64 -0.52 10.44
C GLU A 41 4.69 0.81 9.68
N ILE A 42 5.88 1.21 9.23
CA ILE A 42 6.05 2.44 8.43
C ILE A 42 5.31 2.31 7.09
N PHE A 43 5.39 1.14 6.44
CA PHE A 43 4.66 0.88 5.19
C PHE A 43 3.14 0.96 5.39
N GLN A 44 2.63 0.37 6.47
CA GLN A 44 1.21 0.39 6.81
C GLN A 44 0.71 1.84 7.03
N ARG A 45 1.47 2.65 7.75
CA ARG A 45 1.15 4.08 7.93
C ARG A 45 1.17 4.85 6.61
N ALA A 46 2.11 4.53 5.72
CA ALA A 46 2.17 5.15 4.39
C ALA A 46 0.92 4.81 3.55
N LEU A 47 0.43 3.56 3.62
CA LEU A 47 -0.84 3.15 2.99
C LEU A 47 -2.05 3.88 3.57
N GLU A 48 -2.10 4.08 4.88
CA GLU A 48 -3.17 4.82 5.54
C GLU A 48 -3.20 6.28 5.08
N SER A 49 -2.03 6.95 5.03
CA SER A 49 -1.91 8.30 4.47
C SER A 49 -2.33 8.35 3.00
N TYR A 50 -1.95 7.35 2.20
CA TYR A 50 -2.37 7.23 0.79
C TYR A 50 -3.90 7.18 0.67
N ARG A 51 -4.58 6.34 1.47
CA ARG A 51 -6.05 6.20 1.44
C ARG A 51 -6.77 7.44 1.94
N ALA A 52 -6.15 8.19 2.84
CA ALA A 52 -6.65 9.46 3.34
C ALA A 52 -6.37 10.64 2.40
N CYS A 53 -5.91 10.40 1.16
CA CYS A 53 -5.52 11.43 0.19
C CYS A 53 -4.40 12.38 0.69
N LYS A 54 -3.62 11.96 1.69
CA LYS A 54 -2.49 12.73 2.24
C LYS A 54 -1.21 12.38 1.48
N TRP A 55 -1.16 12.77 0.20
CA TRP A 55 -0.14 12.32 -0.74
C TRP A 55 1.30 12.60 -0.31
N GLU A 56 1.59 13.82 0.15
CA GLU A 56 2.94 14.19 0.55
C GLU A 56 3.39 13.46 1.83
N GLU A 57 2.47 13.21 2.76
CA GLU A 57 2.72 12.41 3.96
C GLU A 57 3.04 10.96 3.58
N ALA A 58 2.22 10.37 2.71
CA ALA A 58 2.43 9.02 2.20
C ALA A 58 3.80 8.89 1.52
N VAL A 59 4.14 9.80 0.61
CA VAL A 59 5.44 9.81 -0.09
C VAL A 59 6.60 9.95 0.90
N THR A 60 6.46 10.82 1.92
CA THR A 60 7.48 11.00 2.96
C THR A 60 7.72 9.72 3.74
N LEU A 61 6.66 8.99 4.08
CA LEU A 61 6.78 7.71 4.79
C LEU A 61 7.38 6.62 3.90
N PHE A 62 6.93 6.50 2.65
CA PHE A 62 7.47 5.54 1.68
C PHE A 62 8.98 5.73 1.44
N LYS A 63 9.47 6.97 1.36
CA LYS A 63 10.90 7.28 1.19
C LYS A 63 11.78 6.89 2.39
N LYS A 64 11.21 6.58 3.56
CA LYS A 64 11.98 6.09 4.72
C LYS A 64 12.29 4.60 4.64
N LEU A 65 11.64 3.88 3.73
CA LEU A 65 11.78 2.45 3.58
C LEU A 65 12.90 2.14 2.57
N LYS A 66 13.53 0.97 2.74
CA LYS A 66 14.47 0.46 1.72
C LYS A 66 13.71 0.25 0.42
N ASP A 67 14.24 0.79 -0.66
CA ASP A 67 13.55 0.82 -1.94
C ASP A 67 13.20 -0.59 -2.44
N ASP A 68 11.93 -0.76 -2.80
CA ASP A 68 11.41 -1.94 -3.46
C ASP A 68 10.42 -1.51 -4.55
N LYS A 69 10.07 -2.44 -5.44
CA LYS A 69 9.19 -2.14 -6.57
C LYS A 69 7.82 -1.62 -6.11
N LEU A 70 7.32 -2.06 -4.96
CA LEU A 70 6.00 -1.70 -4.46
C LEU A 70 5.97 -0.27 -3.91
N ILE A 71 7.02 0.12 -3.18
CA ILE A 71 7.20 1.49 -2.67
C ILE A 71 7.18 2.49 -3.84
N ASN A 72 7.93 2.20 -4.90
CA ASN A 72 7.95 3.05 -6.09
C ASN A 72 6.58 3.17 -6.78
N VAL A 73 5.83 2.07 -6.88
CA VAL A 73 4.46 2.08 -7.41
C VAL A 73 3.56 3.02 -6.60
N TYR A 74 3.64 2.98 -5.26
CA TYR A 74 2.83 3.86 -4.43
C TYR A 74 3.25 5.32 -4.50
N ILE A 75 4.55 5.61 -4.57
CA ILE A 75 5.04 6.99 -4.77
C ILE A 75 4.51 7.54 -6.10
N GLU A 76 4.59 6.76 -7.19
CA GLU A 76 4.04 7.17 -8.48
C GLU A 76 2.53 7.39 -8.43
N ARG A 77 1.79 6.50 -7.75
CA ARG A 77 0.33 6.66 -7.56
C ARG A 77 0.01 7.94 -6.81
N CYS A 78 0.69 8.23 -5.71
CA CYS A 78 0.52 9.48 -4.96
C CYS A 78 0.73 10.70 -5.87
N ARG A 79 1.80 10.72 -6.66
CA ARG A 79 2.09 11.84 -7.58
C ARG A 79 1.09 11.97 -8.72
N LYS A 80 0.54 10.86 -9.22
CA LYS A 80 -0.52 10.88 -10.24
C LYS A 80 -1.84 11.41 -9.66
N LEU A 81 -2.23 10.95 -8.48
CA LEU A 81 -3.46 11.37 -7.81
C LEU A 81 -3.37 12.80 -7.26
N GLU A 82 -2.18 13.27 -6.87
CA GLU A 82 -1.97 14.67 -6.52
C GLU A 82 -2.21 15.60 -7.73
N LYS A 83 -1.77 15.19 -8.92
CA LYS A 83 -1.98 15.95 -10.17
C LYS A 83 -3.38 15.81 -10.74
N SER A 84 -4.02 14.67 -10.51
CA SER A 84 -5.38 14.36 -10.96
C SER A 84 -6.13 13.74 -9.78
N PRO A 85 -6.66 14.58 -8.87
CA PRO A 85 -7.35 14.11 -7.68
C PRO A 85 -8.49 13.14 -8.00
N PRO A 86 -8.67 12.10 -7.18
CA PRO A 86 -9.81 11.22 -7.32
C PRO A 86 -11.10 11.94 -6.89
N PRO A 87 -12.28 11.40 -7.21
CA PRO A 87 -13.56 11.89 -6.70
C PRO A 87 -13.62 11.92 -5.16
N ASP A 88 -14.51 12.76 -4.60
CA ASP A 88 -14.69 12.90 -3.14
C ASP A 88 -15.12 11.61 -2.45
N ASP A 89 -15.77 10.69 -3.18
CA ASP A 89 -16.24 9.39 -2.70
C ASP A 89 -15.24 8.25 -2.98
N TRP A 90 -14.00 8.58 -3.33
CA TRP A 90 -12.97 7.57 -3.60
C TRP A 90 -12.64 6.74 -2.37
N ASP A 91 -12.75 5.43 -2.50
CA ASP A 91 -12.60 4.46 -1.41
C ASP A 91 -11.15 3.98 -1.21
N GLY A 92 -10.17 4.67 -1.80
CA GLY A 92 -8.75 4.32 -1.68
C GLY A 92 -8.33 3.09 -2.51
N VAL A 93 -9.21 2.62 -3.40
CA VAL A 93 -9.02 1.40 -4.19
C VAL A 93 -8.67 1.76 -5.63
N VAL A 94 -7.77 0.98 -6.23
CA VAL A 94 -7.49 1.05 -7.67
C VAL A 94 -8.27 -0.07 -8.37
N ASP A 95 -9.12 0.31 -9.33
CA ASP A 95 -9.80 -0.66 -10.19
C ASP A 95 -8.78 -1.30 -11.15
N LEU A 96 -8.68 -2.62 -11.11
CA LEU A 96 -7.85 -3.36 -12.04
C LEU A 96 -8.54 -3.34 -13.42
N LYS A 97 -8.03 -2.49 -14.31
CA LYS A 97 -8.46 -2.49 -15.71
C LYS A 97 -7.84 -3.70 -16.40
N VAL A 98 -8.68 -4.64 -16.85
CA VAL A 98 -8.24 -5.69 -17.76
C VAL A 98 -7.86 -5.03 -19.08
N LYS A 99 -6.66 -5.33 -19.57
CA LYS A 99 -6.21 -4.94 -20.90
C LYS A 99 -6.82 -5.86 -21.96
#